data_AF-A0A9C5YWF3-F1
#
_entry.id   AF-A0A9C5YWF3-F1
#
_cell.length_a   1.000
_cell.length_b   1.000
_cell.length_c   1.000
_cell.angle_alpha   90.00
_cell.angle_beta   90.00
_cell.angle_gamma   90.00
#
_symmetry.space_group_name_H-M   'P 1'
#
loop_
_entity.id
_entity.type
_entity.pdbx_description
1 polymer ?
#
loop_
_entity_poly.entity_id
_entity_poly.type
_entity_poly.pdbx_seq_one_letter_code
_entity_poly.pdbx_strand_id
1 'polypeptide(L)'
;MNTAKIEEGRELVRQAEKCLKTSLLKWRPEYDLAADYYTKAATAFRIGKSYDQSRDCLLKAVDCYKHNTAWFHAARCYEQIVLICKETNNLLQVEEYANKAANLYQQHGSPESAAAALDKAAKVVEQKHPDMALRFYQHALEVSMIEDSSRSAIEYCSKVSRILVKLRMYDQAADALRREIGLNQQCESYGQIGRLAVVLVMVQLARGDQVAAEKAFKEWGNCCDAQEVQTLEMLLQAYDDEDPDTALRALSSPFIKHMDVEYALLAREVPLPQGMPASKADVIKNATASYTSPNADASQSEDGAGDAAEEEEEGGLC
;
A
#
# COMPACT_ATOMS: atom_id res chain seq x y z
N MET A 1 -26.00 -1.16 26.00
CA MET A 1 -26.60 0.01 25.33
C MET A 1 -26.82 1.09 26.38
N ASN A 2 -26.40 2.33 26.12
CA ASN A 2 -26.57 3.41 27.09
C ASN A 2 -27.95 4.06 26.89
N THR A 3 -28.93 3.60 27.67
CA THR A 3 -30.34 3.99 27.55
C THR A 3 -30.57 5.48 27.81
N ALA A 4 -29.80 6.08 28.73
CA ALA A 4 -29.87 7.52 29.01
C ALA A 4 -29.50 8.36 27.79
N LYS A 5 -28.43 7.96 27.07
CA LYS A 5 -28.00 8.64 25.84
C LYS A 5 -28.99 8.47 24.68
N ILE A 6 -29.68 7.34 24.61
CA ILE A 6 -30.74 7.11 23.62
C ILE A 6 -31.94 8.03 23.90
N GLU A 7 -32.35 8.18 25.16
CA GLU A 7 -33.48 9.07 25.48
C GLU A 7 -33.12 10.55 25.28
N GLU A 8 -31.90 10.96 25.63
CA GLU A 8 -31.36 12.28 25.28
C GLU A 8 -31.43 12.54 23.77
N GLY A 9 -31.01 11.56 22.95
CA GLY A 9 -31.12 11.63 21.50
C GLY A 9 -32.55 11.82 21.01
N ARG A 10 -33.52 11.09 21.59
CA ARG A 10 -34.95 11.22 21.24
C ARG A 10 -35.51 12.60 21.58
N GLU A 11 -35.10 13.16 22.72
CA GLU A 11 -35.53 14.50 23.10
C GLU A 11 -34.98 15.57 22.16
N LEU A 12 -33.70 15.45 21.78
CA LEU A 12 -33.09 16.33 20.77
C LEU A 12 -33.79 16.21 19.41
N VAL A 13 -34.22 15.01 19.00
CA VAL A 13 -35.03 14.82 17.78
C VAL A 13 -36.38 15.57 17.87
N ARG A 14 -37.08 15.50 19.02
CA ARG A 14 -38.33 16.24 19.21
C ARG A 14 -38.11 17.75 19.11
N GLN A 15 -37.00 18.25 19.66
CA GLN A 15 -36.62 19.65 19.55
C GLN A 15 -36.31 20.06 18.11
N ALA A 16 -35.59 19.23 17.35
CA ALA A 16 -35.34 19.45 15.93
C ALA A 16 -36.65 19.53 15.12
N GLU A 17 -37.57 18.57 15.33
CA GLU A 17 -38.87 18.54 14.65
C GLU A 17 -39.74 19.75 15.01
N LYS A 18 -39.65 20.25 16.24
CA LYS A 18 -40.32 21.50 16.64
C LYS A 18 -39.75 22.72 15.91
N CYS A 19 -38.44 22.75 15.65
CA CYS A 19 -37.79 23.81 14.87
C CYS A 19 -38.23 23.80 13.39
N LEU A 20 -38.62 22.64 12.86
CA LEU A 20 -39.13 22.53 11.49
C LEU A 20 -40.61 22.89 11.34
N LYS A 21 -41.39 22.85 12.42
CA LYS A 21 -42.81 23.21 12.38
C LYS A 21 -43.02 24.71 12.20
N THR A 22 -43.91 25.06 11.30
CA THR A 22 -44.44 26.42 11.14
C THR A 22 -45.68 26.61 12.00
N SER A 23 -45.93 27.83 12.47
CA SER A 23 -47.09 28.22 13.28
C SER A 23 -47.57 29.61 12.85
N LEU A 24 -48.72 30.07 13.37
CA LEU A 24 -49.29 31.39 13.05
C LEU A 24 -48.33 32.57 13.31
N LEU A 25 -47.34 32.39 14.20
CA LEU A 25 -46.27 33.37 14.44
C LEU A 25 -44.94 33.03 13.74
N LYS A 26 -44.76 31.79 13.24
CA LYS A 26 -43.51 31.32 12.62
C LYS A 26 -43.80 30.76 11.23
N TRP A 27 -43.56 31.59 10.23
CA TRP A 27 -43.89 31.31 8.83
C TRP A 27 -42.79 30.56 8.08
N ARG A 28 -41.59 30.42 8.65
CA ARG A 28 -40.46 29.71 8.04
C ARG A 28 -39.86 28.69 9.02
N PRO A 29 -39.61 27.44 8.58
CA PRO A 29 -38.82 26.49 9.36
C PRO A 29 -37.43 27.02 9.70
N GLU A 30 -36.91 26.68 10.88
CA GLU A 30 -35.55 27.01 11.30
C GLU A 30 -34.63 25.83 11.00
N TYR A 31 -34.21 25.71 9.74
CA TYR A 31 -33.42 24.57 9.27
C TYR A 31 -32.03 24.48 9.93
N ASP A 32 -31.34 25.61 10.15
CA ASP A 32 -30.03 25.61 10.82
C ASP A 32 -30.12 25.02 12.24
N LEU A 33 -31.09 25.53 13.02
CA LEU A 33 -31.29 25.08 14.39
C LEU A 33 -31.74 23.61 14.44
N ALA A 34 -32.60 23.19 13.52
CA ALA A 34 -33.00 21.79 13.40
C ALA A 34 -31.79 20.88 13.07
N ALA A 35 -30.90 21.31 12.17
CA ALA A 35 -29.70 20.56 11.81
C ALA A 35 -28.74 20.40 13.01
N ASP A 36 -28.55 21.46 13.80
CA ASP A 36 -27.78 21.40 15.05
C ASP A 36 -28.35 20.40 16.06
N TYR A 37 -29.67 20.39 16.23
CA TYR A 37 -30.31 19.42 17.12
C TYR A 37 -30.18 17.98 16.58
N TYR A 38 -30.35 17.77 15.27
CA TYR A 38 -30.17 16.45 14.67
C TYR A 38 -28.73 15.94 14.75
N THR A 39 -27.72 16.79 14.58
CA THR A 39 -26.30 16.37 14.72
C THR A 39 -25.94 16.05 16.18
N LYS A 40 -26.46 16.80 17.14
CA LYS A 40 -26.35 16.47 18.58
C LYS A 40 -27.05 15.16 18.91
N ALA A 41 -28.27 14.95 18.39
CA ALA A 41 -29.01 13.70 18.56
C ALA A 41 -28.24 12.52 17.98
N ALA A 42 -27.68 12.66 16.77
CA ALA A 42 -26.88 11.64 16.12
C ALA A 42 -25.67 11.24 16.98
N THR A 43 -24.98 12.21 17.59
CA THR A 43 -23.87 11.96 18.50
C THR A 43 -24.33 11.17 19.73
N ALA A 44 -25.45 11.56 20.35
CA ALA A 44 -26.02 10.85 21.49
C ALA A 44 -26.39 9.40 21.14
N PHE A 45 -27.05 9.18 19.99
CA PHE A 45 -27.39 7.84 19.50
C PHE A 45 -26.16 6.98 19.20
N ARG A 46 -25.10 7.56 18.62
CA ARG A 46 -23.84 6.84 18.38
C ARG A 46 -23.19 6.38 19.69
N ILE A 47 -23.12 7.26 20.71
CA ILE A 47 -22.65 6.90 22.07
C ILE A 47 -23.56 5.81 22.69
N GLY A 48 -24.86 5.89 22.45
CA GLY A 48 -25.85 4.88 22.84
C GLY A 48 -25.67 3.51 22.15
N LYS A 49 -24.82 3.42 21.12
CA LYS A 49 -24.68 2.31 20.17
C LYS A 49 -25.96 2.04 19.34
N SER A 50 -26.80 3.06 19.16
CA SER A 50 -27.94 3.02 18.25
C SER A 50 -27.54 3.65 16.90
N TYR A 51 -26.83 2.87 16.10
CA TYR A 51 -26.20 3.36 14.87
C TYR A 51 -27.21 3.72 13.78
N ASP A 52 -28.29 2.98 13.64
CA ASP A 52 -29.34 3.31 12.66
C ASP A 52 -30.01 4.65 12.96
N GLN A 53 -30.38 4.87 14.23
CA GLN A 53 -30.96 6.16 14.65
C GLN A 53 -29.97 7.32 14.49
N SER A 54 -28.69 7.06 14.75
CA SER A 54 -27.63 8.05 14.53
C SER A 54 -27.52 8.43 13.04
N ARG A 55 -27.47 7.44 12.15
CA ARG A 55 -27.43 7.66 10.69
C ARG A 55 -28.67 8.42 10.22
N ASP A 56 -29.86 8.01 10.63
CA ASP A 56 -31.11 8.64 10.20
C ASP A 56 -31.18 10.12 10.64
N CYS A 57 -30.67 10.44 11.83
CA CYS A 57 -30.55 11.82 12.28
C CYS A 57 -29.54 12.62 11.44
N LEU A 58 -28.39 12.03 11.08
CA LEU A 58 -27.43 12.69 10.20
C LEU A 58 -27.99 12.95 8.80
N LEU A 59 -28.76 12.02 8.24
CA LEU A 59 -29.43 12.22 6.96
C LEU A 59 -30.45 13.38 7.04
N LYS A 60 -31.26 13.45 8.10
CA LYS A 60 -32.15 14.60 8.34
C LYS A 60 -31.38 15.92 8.50
N ALA A 61 -30.23 15.89 9.19
CA ALA A 61 -29.36 17.07 9.31
C ALA A 61 -28.81 17.52 7.95
N VAL A 62 -28.38 16.56 7.11
CA VAL A 62 -27.93 16.85 5.74
C VAL A 62 -29.02 17.58 4.97
N ASP A 63 -30.26 17.08 5.00
CA ASP A 63 -31.37 17.70 4.26
C ASP A 63 -31.62 19.13 4.75
N CYS A 64 -31.59 19.35 6.07
CA CYS A 64 -31.71 20.69 6.65
C CYS A 64 -30.57 21.64 6.20
N TYR A 65 -29.32 21.18 6.26
CA TYR A 65 -28.19 21.99 5.79
C TYR A 65 -28.24 22.29 4.30
N LYS A 66 -28.70 21.33 3.47
CA LYS A 66 -28.87 21.56 2.02
C LYS A 66 -29.96 22.59 1.73
N HIS A 67 -31.06 22.61 2.49
CA HIS A 67 -32.09 23.65 2.35
C HIS A 67 -31.55 25.07 2.57
N ASN A 68 -30.58 25.21 3.48
CA ASN A 68 -29.91 26.48 3.75
C ASN A 68 -28.60 26.66 2.98
N THR A 69 -28.31 25.81 1.99
CA THR A 69 -27.07 25.84 1.19
C THR A 69 -25.77 25.77 2.02
N ALA A 70 -25.85 25.23 3.24
CA ALA A 70 -24.72 25.01 4.14
C ALA A 70 -23.95 23.73 3.75
N TRP A 71 -23.39 23.72 2.54
CA TRP A 71 -22.80 22.53 1.89
C TRP A 71 -21.69 21.88 2.71
N PHE A 72 -20.83 22.68 3.35
CA PHE A 72 -19.73 22.19 4.18
C PHE A 72 -20.24 21.37 5.38
N HIS A 73 -21.27 21.85 6.07
CA HIS A 73 -21.85 21.13 7.22
C HIS A 73 -22.62 19.88 6.80
N ALA A 74 -23.30 19.92 5.65
CA ALA A 74 -23.89 18.73 5.05
C ALA A 74 -22.83 17.67 4.71
N ALA A 75 -21.70 18.07 4.12
CA ALA A 75 -20.57 17.18 3.82
C ALA A 75 -20.00 16.53 5.09
N ARG A 76 -19.80 17.30 6.16
CA ARG A 76 -19.37 16.78 7.47
C ARG A 76 -20.32 15.75 8.06
N CYS A 77 -21.63 15.88 7.83
CA CYS A 77 -22.59 14.89 8.28
C CYS A 77 -22.43 13.56 7.51
N TYR A 78 -22.16 13.60 6.20
CA TYR A 78 -21.83 12.39 5.44
C TYR A 78 -20.53 11.73 5.91
N GLU A 79 -19.48 12.50 6.24
CA GLU A 79 -18.27 11.93 6.86
C GLU A 79 -18.57 11.20 8.19
N GLN A 80 -19.47 11.75 9.01
CA GLN A 80 -19.90 11.06 10.23
C GLN A 80 -20.65 9.76 9.91
N ILE A 81 -21.46 9.72 8.85
CA ILE A 81 -22.12 8.49 8.39
C ILE A 81 -21.07 7.46 7.95
N VAL A 82 -20.00 7.86 7.25
CA VAL A 82 -18.91 6.94 6.87
C VAL A 82 -18.26 6.29 8.11
N LEU A 83 -18.09 7.03 9.20
CA LEU A 83 -17.61 6.45 10.46
C LEU A 83 -18.60 5.45 11.07
N ILE A 84 -19.90 5.70 10.98
CA ILE A 84 -20.94 4.75 11.41
C ILE A 84 -20.91 3.49 10.52
N CYS A 85 -20.72 3.63 9.21
CA CYS A 85 -20.55 2.49 8.30
C CYS A 85 -19.35 1.62 8.71
N LYS A 86 -18.24 2.24 9.14
CA LYS A 86 -17.08 1.52 9.71
C LYS A 86 -17.47 0.77 10.98
N GLU A 87 -18.12 1.44 11.94
CA GLU A 87 -18.50 0.86 13.25
C GLU A 87 -19.51 -0.30 13.11
N THR A 88 -20.36 -0.26 12.08
CA THR A 88 -21.37 -1.29 11.77
C THR A 88 -20.88 -2.34 10.77
N ASN A 89 -19.64 -2.22 10.27
CA ASN A 89 -19.07 -3.06 9.22
C ASN A 89 -19.87 -3.07 7.89
N ASN A 90 -20.66 -2.03 7.63
CA ASN A 90 -21.41 -1.83 6.39
C ASN A 90 -20.56 -1.08 5.35
N LEU A 91 -19.42 -1.66 4.98
CA LEU A 91 -18.39 -0.97 4.21
C LEU A 91 -18.81 -0.61 2.78
N LEU A 92 -19.73 -1.37 2.17
CA LEU A 92 -20.23 -1.08 0.81
C LEU A 92 -20.94 0.28 0.72
N GLN A 93 -21.60 0.72 1.80
CA GLN A 93 -22.28 2.03 1.83
C GLN A 93 -21.31 3.22 1.92
N VAL A 94 -20.02 2.98 2.21
CA VAL A 94 -19.02 4.05 2.30
C VAL A 94 -18.85 4.76 0.96
N GLU A 95 -18.93 4.04 -0.16
CA GLU A 95 -18.82 4.62 -1.52
C GLU A 95 -19.89 5.67 -1.80
N GLU A 96 -21.12 5.39 -1.44
CA GLU A 96 -22.21 6.34 -1.65
C GLU A 96 -22.00 7.62 -0.82
N TYR A 97 -21.74 7.48 0.48
CA TYR A 97 -21.67 8.63 1.39
C TYR A 97 -20.38 9.44 1.24
N ALA A 98 -19.24 8.79 0.97
CA ALA A 98 -17.97 9.48 0.75
C ALA A 98 -18.01 10.34 -0.53
N ASN A 99 -18.55 9.81 -1.63
CA ASN A 99 -18.70 10.58 -2.87
C ASN A 99 -19.70 11.73 -2.68
N LYS A 100 -20.80 11.53 -1.95
CA LYS A 100 -21.72 12.63 -1.59
C LYS A 100 -21.03 13.72 -0.76
N ALA A 101 -20.16 13.35 0.19
CA ALA A 101 -19.37 14.32 0.96
C ALA A 101 -18.40 15.10 0.07
N ALA A 102 -17.63 14.41 -0.77
CA ALA A 102 -16.67 15.01 -1.68
C ALA A 102 -17.32 16.02 -2.64
N ASN A 103 -18.44 15.63 -3.27
CA ASN A 103 -19.19 16.50 -4.16
C ASN A 103 -19.69 17.78 -3.47
N LEU A 104 -20.14 17.68 -2.21
CA LEU A 104 -20.58 18.85 -1.44
C LEU A 104 -19.42 19.75 -1.04
N TYR A 105 -18.26 19.18 -0.69
CA TYR A 105 -17.06 19.97 -0.44
C TYR A 105 -16.56 20.70 -1.69
N GLN A 106 -16.63 20.07 -2.86
CA GLN A 106 -16.32 20.74 -4.13
C GLN A 106 -17.32 21.87 -4.44
N GLN A 107 -18.62 21.63 -4.25
CA GLN A 107 -19.65 22.67 -4.42
C GLN A 107 -19.48 23.85 -3.46
N HIS A 108 -18.99 23.59 -2.24
CA HIS A 108 -18.63 24.63 -1.29
C HIS A 108 -17.39 25.44 -1.72
N GLY A 109 -16.55 24.91 -2.62
CA GLY A 109 -15.26 25.50 -2.97
C GLY A 109 -14.14 25.09 -2.01
N SER A 110 -14.19 23.88 -1.46
CA SER A 110 -13.15 23.31 -0.58
C SER A 110 -12.66 21.94 -1.07
N PRO A 111 -11.93 21.89 -2.20
CA PRO A 111 -11.48 20.63 -2.78
C PRO A 111 -10.45 19.89 -1.89
N GLU A 112 -9.61 20.60 -1.14
CA GLU A 112 -8.78 20.00 -0.08
C GLU A 112 -9.60 19.15 0.91
N SER A 113 -10.76 19.66 1.35
CA SER A 113 -11.67 18.92 2.24
C SER A 113 -12.32 17.73 1.54
N ALA A 114 -12.59 17.83 0.22
CA ALA A 114 -13.07 16.72 -0.58
C ALA A 114 -12.03 15.59 -0.66
N ALA A 115 -10.78 15.93 -1.00
CA ALA A 115 -9.67 14.97 -1.06
C ALA A 115 -9.42 14.31 0.30
N ALA A 116 -9.43 15.09 1.39
CA ALA A 116 -9.28 14.56 2.75
C ALA A 116 -10.43 13.63 3.18
N ALA A 117 -11.67 13.92 2.75
CA ALA A 117 -12.81 13.04 3.02
C ALA A 117 -12.69 11.70 2.27
N LEU A 118 -12.26 11.74 1.00
CA LEU A 118 -11.97 10.57 0.18
C LEU A 118 -10.82 9.73 0.76
N ASP A 119 -9.74 10.38 1.22
CA ASP A 119 -8.61 9.72 1.89
C ASP A 119 -9.05 8.93 3.13
N LYS A 120 -9.87 9.55 3.99
CA LYS A 120 -10.43 8.88 5.17
C LYS A 120 -11.31 7.70 4.76
N ALA A 121 -12.16 7.87 3.75
CA ALA A 121 -13.03 6.80 3.25
C ALA A 121 -12.23 5.62 2.69
N ALA A 122 -11.16 5.90 1.94
CA ALA A 122 -10.23 4.89 1.45
C ALA A 122 -9.63 4.07 2.59
N LYS A 123 -9.07 4.71 3.61
CA LYS A 123 -8.51 4.05 4.81
C LYS A 123 -9.53 3.18 5.55
N VAL A 124 -10.82 3.51 5.50
CA VAL A 124 -11.89 2.71 6.12
C VAL A 124 -12.09 1.38 5.38
N VAL A 125 -12.01 1.39 4.06
CA VAL A 125 -12.35 0.23 3.23
C VAL A 125 -11.13 -0.57 2.78
N GLU A 126 -9.93 0.01 2.79
CA GLU A 126 -8.70 -0.53 2.19
C GLU A 126 -8.36 -1.97 2.58
N GLN A 127 -8.62 -2.36 3.82
CA GLN A 127 -8.33 -3.71 4.31
C GLN A 127 -9.24 -4.79 3.68
N LYS A 128 -10.53 -4.47 3.48
CA LYS A 128 -11.54 -5.45 3.02
C LYS A 128 -11.97 -5.27 1.57
N HIS A 129 -11.88 -4.04 1.07
CA HIS A 129 -12.24 -3.63 -0.29
C HIS A 129 -11.16 -2.70 -0.86
N PRO A 130 -9.95 -3.23 -1.14
CA PRO A 130 -8.87 -2.44 -1.72
C PRO A 130 -9.22 -1.85 -3.09
N ASP A 131 -10.14 -2.45 -3.85
CA ASP A 131 -10.66 -1.92 -5.11
C ASP A 131 -11.47 -0.62 -4.90
N MET A 132 -12.25 -0.54 -3.82
CA MET A 132 -12.98 0.69 -3.46
C MET A 132 -12.02 1.78 -2.99
N ALA A 133 -11.01 1.41 -2.19
CA ALA A 133 -9.98 2.34 -1.75
C ALA A 133 -9.21 2.95 -2.93
N LEU A 134 -8.89 2.13 -3.94
CA LEU A 134 -8.26 2.59 -5.19
C LEU A 134 -9.07 3.70 -5.84
N ARG A 135 -10.39 3.51 -6.02
CA ARG A 135 -11.27 4.52 -6.64
C ARG A 135 -11.29 5.83 -5.85
N PHE A 136 -11.32 5.75 -4.51
CA PHE A 136 -11.26 6.95 -3.68
C PHE A 136 -9.92 7.68 -3.78
N TYR A 137 -8.79 6.98 -3.75
CA TYR A 137 -7.48 7.61 -3.91
C TYR A 137 -7.29 8.20 -5.32
N GLN A 138 -7.80 7.55 -6.37
CA GLN A 138 -7.82 8.09 -7.73
C GLN A 138 -8.65 9.39 -7.79
N HIS A 139 -9.84 9.39 -7.20
CA HIS A 139 -10.66 10.61 -7.15
C HIS A 139 -9.97 11.72 -6.33
N ALA A 140 -9.34 11.40 -5.19
CA ALA A 140 -8.57 12.38 -4.42
C ALA A 140 -7.36 12.95 -5.19
N LEU A 141 -6.69 12.11 -5.98
CA LEU A 141 -5.60 12.53 -6.89
C LEU A 141 -6.12 13.50 -7.95
N GLU A 142 -7.24 13.18 -8.61
CA GLU A 142 -7.86 14.05 -9.61
C GLU A 142 -8.21 15.42 -9.02
N VAL A 143 -8.81 15.46 -7.83
CA VAL A 143 -9.11 16.70 -7.13
C VAL A 143 -7.85 17.50 -6.84
N SER A 144 -6.80 16.86 -6.34
CA SER A 144 -5.54 17.51 -5.97
C SER A 144 -4.77 18.06 -7.18
N MET A 145 -4.88 17.39 -8.34
CA MET A 145 -4.27 17.83 -9.59
C MET A 145 -4.95 19.08 -10.16
N ILE A 146 -6.27 19.23 -9.99
CA ILE A 146 -7.02 20.42 -10.43
C ILE A 146 -6.61 21.65 -9.62
N GLU A 147 -6.29 21.50 -8.33
CA GLU A 147 -5.86 22.59 -7.45
C GLU A 147 -4.39 22.99 -7.62
N ASP A 148 -3.65 22.35 -8.53
CA ASP A 148 -2.19 22.54 -8.73
C ASP A 148 -1.37 22.31 -7.45
N SER A 149 -1.89 21.50 -6.52
CA SER A 149 -1.18 21.11 -5.29
C SER A 149 -0.28 19.92 -5.57
N SER A 150 0.93 20.18 -6.06
CA SER A 150 1.87 19.12 -6.48
C SER A 150 2.21 18.14 -5.35
N ARG A 151 2.29 18.61 -4.09
CA ARG A 151 2.58 17.75 -2.93
C ARG A 151 1.45 16.78 -2.62
N SER A 152 0.21 17.27 -2.58
CA SER A 152 -0.97 16.41 -2.34
C SER A 152 -1.16 15.41 -3.48
N ALA A 153 -0.95 15.86 -4.72
CA ALA A 153 -0.98 14.98 -5.88
C ALA A 153 0.07 13.85 -5.79
N ILE A 154 1.31 14.15 -5.41
CA ILE A 154 2.34 13.11 -5.19
C ILE A 154 1.89 12.12 -4.11
N GLU A 155 1.37 12.61 -2.98
CA GLU A 155 0.91 11.73 -1.89
C GLU A 155 -0.19 10.76 -2.34
N TYR A 156 -1.21 11.24 -3.06
CA TYR A 156 -2.28 10.38 -3.56
C TYR A 156 -1.82 9.47 -4.69
N CYS A 157 -0.93 9.94 -5.57
CA CYS A 157 -0.32 9.10 -6.61
C CYS A 157 0.44 7.93 -5.96
N SER A 158 1.20 8.18 -4.90
CA SER A 158 1.90 7.14 -4.13
C SER A 158 0.97 6.12 -3.48
N LYS A 159 -0.19 6.57 -2.94
CA LYS A 159 -1.22 5.66 -2.44
C LYS A 159 -1.84 4.81 -3.55
N VAL A 160 -2.12 5.41 -4.72
CA VAL A 160 -2.61 4.70 -5.90
C VAL A 160 -1.61 3.63 -6.35
N SER A 161 -0.32 3.97 -6.49
CA SER A 161 0.75 3.03 -6.86
C SER A 161 0.79 1.81 -5.92
N ARG A 162 0.79 2.03 -4.60
CA ARG A 162 0.80 0.96 -3.59
C ARG A 162 -0.42 0.05 -3.68
N ILE A 163 -1.62 0.62 -3.82
CA ILE A 163 -2.85 -0.19 -3.92
C ILE A 163 -2.90 -1.00 -5.21
N LEU A 164 -2.43 -0.44 -6.33
CA LEU A 164 -2.35 -1.18 -7.60
C LEU A 164 -1.39 -2.37 -7.51
N VAL A 165 -0.24 -2.20 -6.86
CA VAL A 165 0.68 -3.30 -6.55
C VAL A 165 0.02 -4.35 -5.68
N LYS A 166 -0.66 -3.95 -4.60
CA LYS A 166 -1.41 -4.84 -3.70
C LYS A 166 -2.51 -5.64 -4.41
N LEU A 167 -3.16 -5.03 -5.40
CA LEU A 167 -4.18 -5.66 -6.25
C LEU A 167 -3.59 -6.50 -7.39
N ARG A 168 -2.26 -6.55 -7.53
CA ARG A 168 -1.53 -7.20 -8.63
C ARG A 168 -1.92 -6.68 -10.02
N MET A 169 -2.36 -5.41 -10.08
CA MET A 169 -2.70 -4.72 -11.32
C MET A 169 -1.44 -4.08 -11.91
N TYR A 170 -0.44 -4.90 -12.23
CA TYR A 170 0.93 -4.45 -12.50
C TYR A 170 1.07 -3.51 -13.70
N ASP A 171 0.24 -3.65 -14.74
CA ASP A 171 0.23 -2.72 -15.87
C ASP A 171 -0.12 -1.30 -15.41
N GLN A 172 -1.23 -1.17 -14.67
CA GLN A 172 -1.67 0.11 -14.12
C GLN A 172 -0.71 0.63 -13.05
N ALA A 173 -0.12 -0.26 -12.24
CA ALA A 173 0.89 0.10 -11.25
C ALA A 173 2.12 0.72 -11.91
N ALA A 174 2.61 0.16 -13.02
CA ALA A 174 3.75 0.70 -13.76
C ALA A 174 3.44 2.10 -14.31
N ASP A 175 2.23 2.33 -14.81
CA ASP A 175 1.82 3.66 -15.30
C ASP A 175 1.68 4.67 -14.15
N ALA A 176 1.13 4.24 -13.00
CA ALA A 176 1.03 5.07 -11.80
C ALA A 176 2.42 5.45 -11.25
N LEU A 177 3.36 4.51 -11.20
CA LEU A 177 4.73 4.75 -10.77
C LEU A 177 5.47 5.72 -11.71
N ARG A 178 5.32 5.57 -13.03
CA ARG A 178 5.90 6.53 -14.00
C ARG A 178 5.33 7.93 -13.83
N ARG A 179 4.01 8.04 -13.57
CA ARG A 179 3.37 9.32 -13.26
C ARG A 179 3.93 9.92 -11.97
N GLU A 180 4.08 9.10 -10.93
CA GLU A 180 4.64 9.52 -9.64
C GLU A 180 6.09 9.99 -9.78
N ILE A 181 6.91 9.30 -10.57
CA ILE A 181 8.27 9.74 -10.93
C ILE A 181 8.22 11.11 -11.61
N GLY A 182 7.35 11.30 -12.60
CA GLY A 182 7.20 12.57 -13.31
C GLY A 182 6.81 13.73 -12.37
N LEU A 183 5.91 13.48 -11.41
CA LEU A 183 5.56 14.48 -10.38
C LEU A 183 6.74 14.78 -9.44
N ASN A 184 7.49 13.75 -9.03
CA ASN A 184 8.68 13.93 -8.18
C ASN A 184 9.82 14.67 -8.91
N GLN A 185 9.96 14.50 -10.23
CA GLN A 185 10.89 15.28 -11.05
C GLN A 185 10.57 16.78 -11.01
N GLN A 186 9.28 17.14 -11.14
CA GLN A 186 8.83 18.53 -11.07
C GLN A 186 9.12 19.17 -9.71
N CYS A 187 9.17 18.36 -8.65
CA CYS A 187 9.47 18.79 -7.28
C CYS A 187 10.94 18.58 -6.86
N GLU A 188 11.82 18.21 -7.81
CA GLU A 188 13.25 17.95 -7.57
C GLU A 188 13.54 16.92 -6.46
N SER A 189 12.64 15.95 -6.25
CA SER A 189 12.76 14.93 -5.22
C SER A 189 13.50 13.68 -5.71
N TYR A 190 14.77 13.84 -6.11
CA TYR A 190 15.55 12.79 -6.77
C TYR A 190 15.71 11.51 -5.96
N GLY A 191 15.87 11.60 -4.63
CA GLY A 191 15.98 10.41 -3.78
C GLY A 191 14.70 9.55 -3.77
N GLN A 192 13.53 10.16 -3.98
CA GLN A 192 12.28 9.39 -4.13
C GLN A 192 12.18 8.75 -5.52
N ILE A 193 12.72 9.40 -6.55
CA ILE A 193 12.78 8.83 -7.90
C ILE A 193 13.60 7.55 -7.89
N GLY A 194 14.75 7.51 -7.21
CA GLY A 194 15.58 6.30 -7.09
C GLY A 194 14.81 5.11 -6.50
N ARG A 195 14.11 5.35 -5.37
CA ARG A 195 13.23 4.34 -4.75
C ARG A 195 12.12 3.87 -5.69
N LEU A 196 11.45 4.80 -6.38
CA LEU A 196 10.40 4.47 -7.34
C LEU A 196 10.93 3.71 -8.54
N ALA A 197 12.18 3.95 -8.97
CA ALA A 197 12.84 3.19 -10.03
C ALA A 197 13.02 1.73 -9.62
N VAL A 198 13.44 1.47 -8.37
CA VAL A 198 13.53 0.10 -7.83
C VAL A 198 12.18 -0.60 -7.88
N VAL A 199 11.12 0.06 -7.40
CA VAL A 199 9.76 -0.51 -7.43
C VAL A 199 9.30 -0.75 -8.86
N LEU A 200 9.57 0.18 -9.78
CA LEU A 200 9.20 0.04 -11.18
C LEU A 200 9.88 -1.19 -11.81
N VAL A 201 11.19 -1.39 -11.58
CA VAL A 201 11.91 -2.59 -12.02
C VAL A 201 11.26 -3.86 -11.46
N MET A 202 10.97 -3.89 -10.15
CA MET A 202 10.30 -5.04 -9.52
C MET A 202 8.91 -5.32 -10.12
N VAL A 203 8.12 -4.27 -10.41
CA VAL A 203 6.81 -4.41 -11.08
C VAL A 203 6.97 -4.96 -12.50
N GLN A 204 7.98 -4.52 -13.26
CA GLN A 204 8.24 -5.05 -14.61
C GLN A 204 8.64 -6.53 -14.57
N LEU A 205 9.50 -6.92 -13.63
CA LEU A 205 9.87 -8.32 -13.42
C LEU A 205 8.67 -9.17 -12.99
N ALA A 206 7.79 -8.64 -12.13
CA ALA A 206 6.54 -9.31 -11.75
C ALA A 206 5.56 -9.51 -12.93
N ARG A 207 5.63 -8.64 -13.96
CA ARG A 207 4.91 -8.81 -15.24
C ARG A 207 5.55 -9.86 -16.16
N GLY A 208 6.76 -10.34 -15.84
CA GLY A 208 7.57 -11.19 -16.72
C GLY A 208 8.21 -10.41 -17.88
N ASP A 209 8.35 -9.08 -17.76
CA ASP A 209 8.87 -8.21 -18.80
C ASP A 209 10.26 -7.66 -18.41
N GLN A 210 11.28 -8.51 -18.59
CA GLN A 210 12.68 -8.19 -18.27
C GLN A 210 13.22 -7.02 -19.11
N VAL A 211 12.81 -6.93 -20.38
CA VAL A 211 13.22 -5.84 -21.27
C VAL A 211 12.69 -4.50 -20.76
N ALA A 212 11.42 -4.45 -20.31
CA ALA A 212 10.88 -3.24 -19.68
C ALA A 212 11.55 -2.94 -18.33
N ALA A 213 11.96 -3.96 -17.59
CA ALA A 213 12.69 -3.81 -16.33
C ALA A 213 14.06 -3.14 -16.55
N GLU A 214 14.86 -3.64 -17.49
CA GLU A 214 16.11 -3.01 -17.90
C GLU A 214 15.92 -1.59 -18.40
N LYS A 215 14.89 -1.35 -19.21
CA LYS A 215 14.58 -0.03 -19.73
C LYS A 215 14.28 0.95 -18.59
N ALA A 216 13.49 0.53 -17.60
CA ALA A 216 13.22 1.34 -16.42
C ALA A 216 14.50 1.65 -15.63
N PHE A 217 15.40 0.68 -15.46
CA PHE A 217 16.70 0.91 -14.82
C PHE A 217 17.59 1.86 -15.62
N LYS A 218 17.67 1.73 -16.94
CA LYS A 218 18.43 2.63 -17.83
C LYS A 218 17.90 4.07 -17.78
N GLU A 219 16.58 4.24 -17.73
CA GLU A 219 15.94 5.56 -17.68
C GLU A 219 16.13 6.27 -16.32
N TRP A 220 16.01 5.53 -15.22
CA TRP A 220 15.87 6.11 -13.88
C TRP A 220 17.02 5.78 -12.91
N GLY A 221 17.91 4.86 -13.27
CA GLY A 221 19.00 4.38 -12.41
C GLY A 221 19.99 5.46 -11.98
N ASN A 222 20.13 6.54 -12.76
CA ASN A 222 20.96 7.69 -12.38
C ASN A 222 20.42 8.46 -11.15
N CYS A 223 19.14 8.27 -10.80
CA CYS A 223 18.54 8.86 -9.60
C CYS A 223 18.66 7.94 -8.36
N CYS A 224 19.10 6.70 -8.55
CA CYS A 224 19.27 5.73 -7.47
C CYS A 224 20.55 6.02 -6.68
N ASP A 225 20.56 5.67 -5.40
CA ASP A 225 21.80 5.65 -4.63
C ASP A 225 22.68 4.45 -5.02
N ALA A 226 23.94 4.45 -4.57
CA ALA A 226 24.89 3.40 -4.95
C ALA A 226 24.45 1.98 -4.51
N GLN A 227 23.71 1.87 -3.40
CA GLN A 227 23.24 0.58 -2.88
C GLN A 227 22.04 0.07 -3.69
N GLU A 228 21.13 0.96 -4.06
CA GLU A 228 19.99 0.71 -4.95
C GLU A 228 20.49 0.27 -6.33
N VAL A 229 21.45 1.00 -6.92
CA VAL A 229 22.08 0.65 -8.21
C VAL A 229 22.70 -0.74 -8.15
N GLN A 230 23.57 -1.00 -7.16
CA GLN A 230 24.23 -2.30 -7.02
C GLN A 230 23.23 -3.46 -6.91
N THR A 231 22.11 -3.23 -6.23
CA THR A 231 21.08 -4.25 -6.06
C THR A 231 20.29 -4.47 -7.35
N LEU A 232 19.97 -3.41 -8.09
CA LEU A 232 19.31 -3.53 -9.38
C LEU A 232 20.20 -4.18 -10.44
N GLU A 233 21.49 -3.86 -10.47
CA GLU A 233 22.46 -4.53 -11.34
C GLU A 233 22.57 -6.02 -11.00
N MET A 234 22.73 -6.36 -9.71
CA MET A 234 22.74 -7.75 -9.25
C MET A 234 21.45 -8.49 -9.62
N LEU A 235 20.31 -7.83 -9.48
CA LEU A 235 19.00 -8.40 -9.80
C LEU A 235 18.89 -8.66 -11.30
N LEU A 236 19.11 -7.66 -12.15
CA LEU A 236 18.98 -7.80 -13.61
C LEU A 236 19.99 -8.80 -14.18
N GLN A 237 21.25 -8.76 -13.72
CA GLN A 237 22.26 -9.74 -14.12
C GLN A 237 21.86 -11.17 -13.74
N ALA A 238 21.23 -11.36 -12.57
CA ALA A 238 20.73 -12.68 -12.19
C ALA A 238 19.59 -13.19 -13.08
N TYR A 239 18.78 -12.29 -13.66
CA TYR A 239 17.80 -12.69 -14.68
C TYR A 239 18.46 -13.03 -16.01
N ASP A 240 19.50 -12.28 -16.41
CA ASP A 240 20.28 -12.57 -17.63
C ASP A 240 21.01 -13.92 -17.53
N ASP A 241 21.57 -14.23 -16.36
CA ASP A 241 22.33 -15.46 -16.09
C ASP A 241 21.45 -16.65 -15.66
N GLU A 242 20.13 -16.47 -15.60
CA GLU A 242 19.17 -17.46 -15.10
C GLU A 242 19.50 -18.01 -13.69
N ASP A 243 20.01 -17.14 -12.79
CA ASP A 243 20.41 -17.47 -11.42
C ASP A 243 19.32 -17.09 -10.39
N PRO A 244 18.48 -18.04 -9.95
CA PRO A 244 17.42 -17.76 -8.99
C PRO A 244 17.93 -17.40 -7.59
N ASP A 245 19.12 -17.88 -7.18
CA ASP A 245 19.65 -17.65 -5.85
C ASP A 245 20.17 -16.22 -5.70
N THR A 246 20.85 -15.71 -6.73
CA THR A 246 21.30 -14.31 -6.76
C THR A 246 20.12 -13.34 -6.90
N ALA A 247 19.12 -13.66 -7.73
CA ALA A 247 17.89 -12.87 -7.83
C ALA A 247 17.16 -12.78 -6.49
N LEU A 248 17.01 -13.91 -5.79
CA LEU A 248 16.38 -13.95 -4.47
C LEU A 248 17.16 -13.14 -3.42
N ARG A 249 18.50 -13.18 -3.47
CA ARG A 249 19.36 -12.39 -2.57
C ARG A 249 19.17 -10.89 -2.80
N ALA A 250 19.11 -10.44 -4.05
CA ALA A 250 18.88 -9.05 -4.41
C ALA A 250 17.49 -8.57 -3.96
N LEU A 251 16.43 -9.33 -4.25
CA LEU A 251 15.06 -9.06 -3.80
C LEU A 251 14.92 -9.06 -2.27
N SER A 252 15.80 -9.79 -1.58
CA SER A 252 15.85 -9.87 -0.11
C SER A 252 16.77 -8.83 0.54
N SER A 253 17.25 -7.84 -0.22
CA SER A 253 18.12 -6.79 0.30
C SER A 253 17.45 -6.00 1.44
N PRO A 254 18.23 -5.49 2.41
CA PRO A 254 17.67 -4.77 3.55
C PRO A 254 16.82 -3.57 3.14
N PHE A 255 17.24 -2.76 2.16
CA PHE A 255 16.48 -1.56 1.82
C PHE A 255 15.12 -1.90 1.20
N ILE A 256 15.02 -2.92 0.31
CA ILE A 256 13.74 -3.39 -0.24
C ILE A 256 12.79 -3.85 0.88
N LYS A 257 13.32 -4.56 1.88
CA LYS A 257 12.54 -5.01 3.06
C LYS A 257 12.02 -3.86 3.93
N HIS A 258 12.67 -2.69 3.90
CA HIS A 258 12.26 -1.50 4.65
C HIS A 258 11.45 -0.50 3.81
N MET A 259 11.12 -0.82 2.55
CA MET A 259 10.18 -0.03 1.76
C MET A 259 8.75 -0.18 2.30
N ASP A 260 7.79 0.52 1.69
CA ASP A 260 6.37 0.30 1.96
C ASP A 260 6.01 -1.19 1.89
N VAL A 261 5.09 -1.61 2.77
CA VAL A 261 4.74 -3.01 2.98
C VAL A 261 4.32 -3.69 1.67
N GLU A 262 3.57 -2.99 0.83
CA GLU A 262 3.12 -3.49 -0.48
C GLU A 262 4.31 -3.78 -1.42
N TYR A 263 5.36 -2.96 -1.38
CA TYR A 263 6.56 -3.16 -2.20
C TYR A 263 7.47 -4.25 -1.64
N ALA A 264 7.60 -4.34 -0.32
CA ALA A 264 8.32 -5.43 0.34
C ALA A 264 7.63 -6.79 0.09
N LEU A 265 6.30 -6.82 0.03
CA LEU A 265 5.54 -8.00 -0.36
C LEU A 265 5.72 -8.32 -1.85
N LEU A 266 5.68 -7.30 -2.73
CA LEU A 266 5.95 -7.47 -4.16
C LEU A 266 7.29 -8.17 -4.39
N ALA A 267 8.35 -7.80 -3.68
CA ALA A 267 9.67 -8.43 -3.80
C ALA A 267 9.66 -9.95 -3.60
N ARG A 268 8.72 -10.44 -2.78
CA ARG A 268 8.54 -11.88 -2.50
C ARG A 268 7.66 -12.58 -3.52
N GLU A 269 6.89 -11.82 -4.29
CA GLU A 269 5.98 -12.31 -5.32
C GLU A 269 6.60 -12.29 -6.72
N VAL A 270 7.68 -11.53 -6.92
CA VAL A 270 8.43 -11.49 -8.18
C VAL A 270 8.88 -12.91 -8.57
N PRO A 271 8.51 -13.41 -9.77
CA PRO A 271 8.93 -14.73 -10.24
C PRO A 271 10.44 -14.77 -10.45
N LEU A 272 11.12 -15.73 -9.81
CA LEU A 272 12.56 -15.94 -10.01
C LEU A 272 12.84 -16.44 -11.44
N PRO A 273 14.01 -16.11 -12.01
CA PRO A 273 14.41 -16.62 -13.31
C PRO A 273 14.48 -18.16 -13.30
N GLN A 274 14.23 -18.78 -14.45
CA GLN A 274 14.22 -20.24 -14.56
C GLN A 274 15.64 -20.79 -14.52
N GLY A 275 16.15 -21.08 -13.33
CA GLY A 275 17.38 -21.88 -13.23
C GLY A 275 17.14 -23.29 -13.77
N MET A 276 18.08 -23.83 -14.55
CA MET A 276 18.16 -25.28 -14.79
C MET A 276 17.90 -25.99 -13.46
N PRO A 277 17.02 -27.01 -13.38
CA PRO A 277 16.82 -27.72 -12.13
C PRO A 277 18.19 -28.24 -11.70
N ALA A 278 18.68 -27.73 -10.57
CA ALA A 278 19.82 -28.31 -9.91
C ALA A 278 19.46 -29.79 -9.72
N SER A 279 20.08 -30.65 -10.53
CA SER A 279 20.08 -32.09 -10.30
C SER A 279 20.45 -32.23 -8.84
N LYS A 280 19.49 -32.60 -7.99
CA LYS A 280 19.80 -33.09 -6.66
C LYS A 280 20.77 -34.22 -6.92
N ALA A 281 22.06 -33.99 -6.67
CA ALA A 281 23.01 -35.06 -6.56
C ALA A 281 22.49 -35.88 -5.40
N ASP A 282 21.69 -36.91 -5.71
CA ASP A 282 21.36 -37.95 -4.78
C ASP A 282 22.71 -38.50 -4.34
N VAL A 283 23.11 -38.11 -3.13
CA VAL A 283 24.21 -38.75 -2.43
C VAL A 283 23.77 -40.19 -2.26
N ILE A 284 24.21 -41.06 -3.18
CA ILE A 284 24.05 -42.51 -3.07
C ILE A 284 24.79 -42.91 -1.80
N LYS A 285 24.04 -42.98 -0.69
CA LYS A 285 24.50 -43.61 0.54
C LYS A 285 24.59 -45.10 0.24
N ASN A 286 25.82 -45.61 0.21
CA ASN A 286 26.25 -47.02 0.07
C ASN A 286 26.84 -47.41 -1.29
N ALA A 287 27.97 -46.81 -1.64
CA ALA A 287 28.90 -47.39 -2.62
C ALA A 287 30.29 -47.59 -2.00
N THR A 288 30.40 -48.56 -1.09
CA THR A 288 31.65 -49.30 -0.83
C THR A 288 31.33 -50.66 -0.19
N ALA A 289 30.94 -51.63 -1.03
CA ALA A 289 31.28 -53.02 -0.76
C ALA A 289 32.56 -53.30 -1.55
N SER A 290 33.67 -53.48 -0.82
CA SER A 290 34.98 -53.79 -1.38
C SER A 290 34.90 -55.03 -2.27
N TYR A 291 35.23 -54.86 -3.55
CA TYR A 291 35.45 -55.96 -4.47
C TYR A 291 36.89 -56.47 -4.28
N THR A 292 37.05 -57.61 -3.64
CA THR A 292 38.35 -58.29 -3.52
C THR A 292 38.52 -59.25 -4.69
N SER A 293 39.52 -59.02 -5.54
CA SER A 293 39.83 -59.86 -6.71
C SER A 293 40.63 -61.10 -6.29
N PRO A 294 40.32 -62.32 -6.79
CA PRO A 294 41.09 -63.52 -6.50
C PRO A 294 42.04 -63.85 -7.66
N ASN A 295 43.30 -63.41 -7.57
CA ASN A 295 44.47 -64.15 -8.07
C ASN A 295 45.75 -63.31 -7.96
N ALA A 296 46.68 -63.74 -7.10
CA ALA A 296 48.09 -64.00 -7.42
C ALA A 296 48.88 -64.12 -6.11
N ASP A 297 49.13 -65.36 -5.70
CA ASP A 297 50.18 -65.72 -4.76
C ASP A 297 51.56 -65.31 -5.31
N ALA A 298 52.40 -64.74 -4.44
CA ALA A 298 53.69 -65.34 -4.03
C ALA A 298 54.84 -64.32 -3.85
N SER A 299 55.54 -64.51 -2.72
CA SER A 299 56.94 -64.15 -2.37
C SER A 299 57.27 -62.67 -2.10
N GLN A 300 57.47 -62.29 -0.82
CA GLN A 300 58.77 -62.17 -0.10
C GLN A 300 59.53 -60.89 -0.51
N SER A 301 60.12 -60.04 0.34
CA SER A 301 60.53 -60.11 1.75
C SER A 301 61.08 -58.72 2.17
N GLU A 302 60.95 -58.43 3.47
CA GLU A 302 61.91 -57.72 4.35
C GLU A 302 62.26 -56.22 4.17
N ASP A 303 61.82 -55.45 5.18
CA ASP A 303 62.59 -54.65 6.16
C ASP A 303 63.71 -53.67 5.73
N GLY A 304 63.66 -52.48 6.32
CA GLY A 304 64.84 -51.63 6.49
C GLY A 304 64.56 -50.18 6.89
N ALA A 305 64.63 -49.91 8.20
CA ALA A 305 64.71 -48.57 8.78
C ALA A 305 66.02 -47.84 8.45
N GLY A 306 66.05 -46.51 8.50
CA GLY A 306 67.27 -45.73 8.38
C GLY A 306 67.06 -44.23 8.55
N ASP A 307 67.96 -43.62 9.30
CA ASP A 307 67.86 -42.40 10.10
C ASP A 307 68.55 -41.18 9.42
N ALA A 308 68.32 -40.01 10.03
CA ALA A 308 69.25 -38.88 10.18
C ALA A 308 69.59 -37.90 9.01
N ALA A 309 69.25 -36.64 9.31
CA ALA A 309 70.16 -35.47 9.47
C ALA A 309 70.41 -34.48 8.31
N GLU A 310 70.30 -33.19 8.73
CA GLU A 310 71.12 -32.01 8.36
C GLU A 310 70.98 -31.43 6.94
N GLU A 311 71.05 -30.13 6.66
CA GLU A 311 70.98 -28.83 7.37
C GLU A 311 71.09 -27.75 6.25
N GLU A 312 70.82 -26.47 6.57
CA GLU A 312 71.24 -25.25 5.81
C GLU A 312 70.55 -24.96 4.43
N GLU A 313 70.26 -23.74 4.00
CA GLU A 313 70.51 -22.37 4.50
C GLU A 313 69.56 -21.38 3.78
N GLU A 314 69.06 -20.42 4.55
CA GLU A 314 68.96 -18.98 4.30
C GLU A 314 68.23 -18.34 3.08
N GLY A 315 67.37 -17.37 3.44
CA GLY A 315 67.69 -15.97 3.14
C GLY A 315 66.75 -15.22 2.18
N GLY A 316 66.08 -14.17 2.69
CA GLY A 316 65.71 -13.01 1.87
C GLY A 316 64.33 -12.38 2.12
N LEU A 317 64.26 -11.53 3.15
CA LEU A 317 63.19 -10.55 3.39
C LEU A 317 63.31 -9.34 2.45
N CYS A 318 62.19 -8.84 1.95
CA CYS A 318 61.66 -7.47 2.13
C CYS A 318 60.29 -7.34 1.46
#